data_AF-X1IJ81-F1
#
_entry.id   AF-X1IJ81-F1
#
_cell.length_a   1.000
_cell.length_b   1.000
_cell.length_c   1.000
_cell.angle_alpha   90.00
_cell.angle_beta   90.00
_cell.angle_gamma   90.00
#
_symmetry.space_group_name_H-M   'P 1'
#
loop_
_entity.id
_entity.type
_entity.pdbx_description
1 polymer ?
#
loop_
_entity_poly.entity_id
_entity_poly.type
_entity_poly.pdbx_seq_one_letter_code
_entity_poly.pdbx_strand_id
1 'polypeptide(L)'
;MILKFIFTNILGGHAHFLDPQDIYAPALEGDEKAYSTERVSDVARVLARMGDGISIRIYGDPVGWIYGKANYLVNNFAHWADIPIINMECDKYHPCQAMADILTVKEKFGGFSGVKFVMSWAYSPSVHKPLSVPQSAIIAATMMGMDVTLAYPKG
;
A
#
# COMPACT_ATOMS: atom_id res chain seq x y z
N MET A 1 -9.36 -2.07 4.86
CA MET A 1 -8.36 -3.05 4.40
C MET A 1 -8.90 -3.78 3.18
N ILE A 2 -8.61 -3.34 1.96
CA ILE A 2 -9.11 -4.07 0.79
C ILE A 2 -8.16 -5.25 0.55
N LEU A 3 -8.68 -6.48 0.57
CA LEU A 3 -8.00 -7.63 -0.02
C LEU A 3 -8.58 -7.85 -1.43
N LYS A 4 -7.73 -7.66 -2.45
CA LYS A 4 -8.06 -8.00 -3.82
C LYS A 4 -7.21 -9.17 -4.26
N PHE A 5 -7.84 -10.23 -4.73
CA PHE A 5 -7.14 -11.25 -5.48
C PHE A 5 -6.83 -10.71 -6.87
N ILE A 6 -5.57 -10.79 -7.33
CA ILE A 6 -5.19 -10.19 -8.62
C ILE A 6 -4.90 -11.29 -9.63
N PHE A 7 -5.80 -11.40 -10.61
CA PHE A 7 -5.48 -11.17 -12.02
C PHE A 7 -6.68 -10.43 -12.65
N THR A 8 -6.42 -9.33 -13.37
CA THR A 8 -7.45 -8.46 -13.93
C THR A 8 -8.10 -9.10 -15.17
N ASN A 9 -9.37 -8.76 -15.46
CA ASN A 9 -10.12 -9.32 -16.60
C ASN A 9 -9.36 -9.23 -17.94
N ILE A 10 -8.55 -8.19 -18.14
CA ILE A 10 -7.74 -7.99 -19.35
C ILE A 10 -6.62 -9.02 -19.52
N LEU A 11 -6.19 -9.67 -18.44
CA LEU A 11 -5.22 -10.76 -18.43
C LEU A 11 -5.89 -12.13 -18.26
N GLY A 12 -7.22 -12.21 -18.39
CA GLY A 12 -7.99 -13.45 -18.26
C GLY A 12 -8.21 -13.93 -16.83
N GLY A 13 -7.91 -13.09 -15.83
CA GLY A 13 -8.11 -13.41 -14.42
C GLY A 13 -9.44 -12.93 -13.85
N HIS A 14 -9.65 -13.21 -12.56
CA HIS A 14 -10.76 -12.71 -11.76
C HIS A 14 -10.26 -12.11 -10.45
N ALA A 15 -10.92 -11.05 -9.98
CA ALA A 15 -10.60 -10.40 -8.71
C ALA A 15 -11.76 -10.51 -7.72
N HIS A 16 -11.54 -11.25 -6.64
CA HIS A 16 -12.43 -11.22 -5.48
C HIS A 16 -12.13 -9.96 -4.66
N PHE A 17 -13.16 -9.16 -4.40
CA PHE A 17 -13.09 -7.96 -3.57
C PHE A 17 -13.62 -8.29 -2.18
N LEU A 18 -12.78 -8.14 -1.16
CA LEU A 18 -13.15 -8.33 0.23
C LEU A 18 -13.08 -7.00 0.98
N ASP A 19 -14.23 -6.53 1.47
CA ASP A 19 -14.32 -5.39 2.37
C ASP A 19 -14.29 -5.89 3.83
N PRO A 20 -13.45 -5.35 4.72
CA PRO A 20 -13.42 -5.75 6.12
C PRO A 20 -14.68 -5.45 6.90
N GLN A 21 -15.59 -4.63 6.37
CA GLN A 21 -16.90 -4.44 6.98
C GLN A 21 -17.79 -5.69 6.80
N ASP A 22 -17.48 -6.51 5.80
CA ASP A 22 -18.26 -7.68 5.42
C ASP A 22 -17.60 -9.01 5.86
N ILE A 23 -16.37 -8.95 6.41
CA ILE A 23 -15.61 -10.13 6.85
C ILE A 23 -15.02 -9.94 8.24
N TYR A 24 -14.58 -11.02 8.87
CA TYR A 24 -13.70 -10.94 10.03
C TYR A 24 -12.41 -10.24 9.64
N ALA A 25 -12.12 -9.10 10.27
CA ALA A 25 -10.98 -8.28 9.89
C ALA A 25 -9.66 -8.92 10.37
N PRO A 26 -8.66 -9.07 9.49
CA PRO A 26 -7.33 -9.51 9.91
C PRO A 26 -6.74 -8.61 11.01
N ALA A 27 -6.29 -9.24 12.09
CA ALA A 27 -5.65 -8.60 13.23
C ALA A 27 -4.26 -9.22 13.50
N LEU A 28 -3.34 -8.37 13.98
CA LEU A 28 -2.04 -8.84 14.47
C LEU A 28 -2.23 -9.62 15.77
N GLU A 29 -1.23 -10.43 16.10
CA GLU A 29 -1.19 -11.11 17.39
C GLU A 29 -1.25 -10.12 18.55
N GLY A 30 -2.22 -10.32 19.45
CA GLY A 30 -2.53 -9.47 20.59
C GLY A 30 -3.58 -8.39 20.31
N ASP A 31 -3.92 -8.12 19.04
CA ASP A 31 -4.94 -7.15 18.65
C ASP A 31 -6.32 -7.81 18.38
N GLU A 32 -6.45 -9.12 18.55
CA GLU A 32 -7.66 -9.86 18.21
C GLU A 32 -8.85 -9.49 19.12
N LYS A 33 -10.02 -9.40 18.50
CA LYS A 33 -11.32 -9.22 19.13
C LYS A 33 -12.25 -10.36 18.72
N ALA A 34 -12.75 -11.08 19.71
CA ALA A 34 -13.68 -12.19 19.48
C ALA A 34 -14.86 -11.76 18.60
N TYR A 35 -15.28 -12.65 17.69
CA TYR A 35 -16.43 -12.46 16.79
C TYR A 35 -16.33 -11.28 15.80
N SER A 36 -15.16 -10.65 15.66
CA SER A 36 -14.97 -9.51 14.75
C SER A 36 -13.64 -9.52 13.99
N THR A 37 -12.62 -10.20 14.52
CA THR A 37 -11.30 -10.30 13.86
C THR A 37 -10.82 -11.73 13.77
N GLU A 38 -9.90 -11.98 12.84
CA GLU A 38 -9.18 -13.24 12.67
C GLU A 38 -7.67 -12.98 12.62
N ARG A 39 -6.85 -13.92 13.10
CA ARG A 39 -5.39 -13.71 13.12
C ARG A 39 -4.85 -13.64 11.69
N VAL A 40 -3.95 -12.68 11.42
CA VAL A 40 -3.36 -12.50 10.07
C VAL A 40 -2.77 -13.80 9.53
N SER A 41 -2.15 -14.64 10.36
CA SER A 41 -1.59 -15.92 9.93
C SER A 41 -2.63 -16.87 9.35
N ASP A 42 -3.83 -16.88 9.90
CA ASP A 42 -4.89 -17.80 9.49
C ASP A 42 -5.60 -17.27 8.26
N VAL A 43 -5.89 -15.96 8.24
CA VAL A 43 -6.43 -15.31 7.03
C VAL A 43 -5.47 -15.45 5.85
N ALA A 44 -4.18 -15.18 6.04
CA ALA A 44 -3.19 -15.29 4.97
C ALA A 44 -3.13 -16.70 4.36
N ARG A 45 -3.09 -17.74 5.19
CA ARG A 45 -3.06 -19.13 4.72
C ARG A 45 -4.35 -19.54 4.02
N VAL A 46 -5.51 -19.18 4.56
CA VAL A 46 -6.80 -19.51 3.93
C VAL A 46 -6.93 -18.84 2.58
N LEU A 47 -6.67 -17.53 2.51
CA LEU A 47 -6.76 -16.79 1.26
C LEU A 47 -5.74 -17.28 0.23
N ALA A 48 -4.53 -17.66 0.66
CA ALA A 48 -3.53 -18.20 -0.25
C ALA A 48 -3.94 -19.51 -0.95
N ARG A 49 -4.89 -20.25 -0.38
CA ARG A 49 -5.47 -21.45 -1.02
C ARG A 49 -6.60 -21.14 -2.00
N MET A 50 -7.06 -19.89 -2.06
CA MET A 50 -8.23 -19.46 -2.84
C MET A 50 -7.86 -18.66 -4.10
N GLY A 51 -6.59 -18.27 -4.28
CA GLY A 51 -6.14 -17.56 -5.46
C GLY A 51 -4.63 -17.43 -5.54
N ASP A 52 -4.14 -16.73 -6.56
CA ASP A 52 -2.72 -16.72 -6.92
C ASP A 52 -1.96 -15.47 -6.45
N GLY A 53 -2.65 -14.51 -5.85
CA GLY A 53 -2.03 -13.30 -5.30
C GLY A 53 -2.99 -12.55 -4.39
N ILE A 54 -2.46 -11.90 -3.35
CA ILE A 54 -3.24 -11.08 -2.42
C ILE A 54 -2.73 -9.65 -2.51
N SER A 55 -3.63 -8.70 -2.76
CA SER A 55 -3.30 -7.29 -2.75
C SER A 55 -4.00 -6.60 -1.58
N ILE A 56 -3.25 -5.79 -0.82
CA ILE A 56 -3.69 -5.28 0.48
C ILE A 56 -3.60 -3.75 0.48
N ARG A 57 -4.70 -3.08 0.85
CA ARG A 57 -4.72 -1.64 1.13
C ARG A 57 -5.15 -1.38 2.57
N ILE A 58 -4.26 -0.89 3.44
CA ILE A 58 -4.56 -0.68 4.87
C ILE A 58 -3.78 0.49 5.47
N TYR A 59 -4.47 1.44 6.08
CA TYR A 59 -3.91 2.53 6.90
C TYR A 59 -5.07 3.21 7.64
N GLY A 60 -4.76 4.13 8.55
CA GLY A 60 -5.78 4.93 9.24
C GLY A 60 -6.46 4.21 10.40
N ASP A 61 -7.78 4.35 10.51
CA ASP A 61 -8.57 3.78 11.62
C ASP A 61 -8.37 2.27 11.83
N PRO A 62 -8.29 1.41 10.79
CA PRO A 62 -8.02 -0.02 10.95
C PRO A 62 -6.72 -0.35 11.70
N VAL A 63 -5.75 0.57 11.73
CA VAL A 63 -4.48 0.42 12.47
C VAL A 63 -4.31 1.48 13.54
N GLY A 64 -5.40 2.15 13.93
CA GLY A 64 -5.42 3.18 14.97
C GLY A 64 -4.51 4.37 14.68
N TRP A 65 -4.23 4.67 13.40
CA TRP A 65 -3.27 5.70 12.98
C TRP A 65 -1.84 5.51 13.53
N ILE A 66 -1.48 4.29 13.98
CA ILE A 66 -0.14 3.99 14.49
C ILE A 66 0.82 3.83 13.29
N TYR A 67 1.76 4.77 13.15
CA TYR A 67 2.74 4.74 12.06
C TYR A 67 3.64 3.49 12.12
N GLY A 68 3.78 2.81 10.99
CA GLY A 68 4.45 1.53 10.80
C GLY A 68 3.57 0.30 11.02
N LYS A 69 2.40 0.41 11.67
CA LYS A 69 1.56 -0.74 12.01
C LYS A 69 0.93 -1.37 10.76
N ALA A 70 0.48 -0.55 9.81
CA ALA A 70 -0.08 -1.05 8.56
C ALA A 70 0.98 -1.73 7.69
N ASN A 71 2.17 -1.13 7.57
CA ASN A 71 3.29 -1.76 6.89
C ASN A 71 3.70 -3.10 7.54
N TYR A 72 3.75 -3.16 8.87
CA TYR A 72 4.03 -4.41 9.59
C TYR A 72 2.98 -5.48 9.30
N LEU A 73 1.69 -5.11 9.27
CA LEU A 73 0.60 -6.02 8.92
C LEU A 73 0.75 -6.58 7.50
N VAL A 74 1.06 -5.74 6.51
CA VAL A 74 1.32 -6.20 5.12
C VAL A 74 2.51 -7.16 5.06
N ASN A 75 3.59 -6.88 5.80
CA ASN A 75 4.74 -7.79 5.90
C ASN A 75 4.39 -9.11 6.62
N ASN A 76 3.48 -9.08 7.60
CA ASN A 76 3.01 -10.28 8.28
C ASN A 76 2.19 -11.17 7.34
N PHE A 77 1.34 -10.58 6.49
CA PHE A 77 0.70 -11.31 5.40
C PHE A 77 1.72 -11.97 4.47
N ALA A 78 2.77 -11.23 4.08
CA ALA A 78 3.83 -11.76 3.22
C ALA A 78 4.67 -12.85 3.88
N HIS A 79 4.76 -12.88 5.21
CA HIS A 79 5.42 -13.94 5.95
C HIS A 79 4.62 -15.25 5.97
N TRP A 80 3.29 -15.16 6.04
CA TRP A 80 2.41 -16.32 6.23
C TRP A 80 1.77 -16.87 4.95
N ALA A 81 1.64 -16.04 3.91
CA ALA A 81 1.14 -16.47 2.60
C ALA A 81 2.27 -17.09 1.77
N ASP A 82 1.98 -18.18 1.08
CA ASP A 82 2.87 -18.83 0.10
C ASP A 82 2.68 -18.30 -1.34
N ILE A 83 1.91 -17.21 -1.50
CA ILE A 83 1.65 -16.51 -2.76
C ILE A 83 2.07 -15.03 -2.67
N PRO A 84 2.27 -14.33 -3.81
CA PRO A 84 2.68 -12.93 -3.81
C PRO A 84 1.71 -11.98 -3.09
N ILE A 85 2.28 -11.08 -2.27
CA ILE A 85 1.56 -9.98 -1.63
C ILE A 85 1.86 -8.66 -2.34
N ILE A 86 0.81 -7.94 -2.73
CA ILE A 86 0.89 -6.65 -3.41
C ILE A 86 0.41 -5.54 -2.47
N ASN A 87 1.31 -4.63 -2.09
CA ASN A 87 0.93 -3.47 -1.29
C ASN A 87 0.20 -2.43 -2.16
N MET A 88 -1.12 -2.37 -2.05
CA MET A 88 -1.95 -1.38 -2.74
C MET A 88 -1.91 0.00 -2.06
N GLU A 89 -1.60 0.07 -0.77
CA GLU A 89 -1.21 1.27 0.00
C GLU A 89 -1.17 0.88 1.49
N CYS A 90 -0.04 1.11 2.14
CA CYS A 90 0.09 1.08 3.59
C CYS A 90 0.42 2.48 4.11
N ASP A 91 0.50 2.65 5.42
CA ASP A 91 0.84 3.92 6.07
C ASP A 91 2.24 4.47 5.71
N LYS A 92 3.18 3.59 5.33
CA LYS A 92 4.53 3.97 4.90
C LYS A 92 4.73 4.05 3.39
N TYR A 93 4.06 3.20 2.61
CA TYR A 93 4.36 3.04 1.19
C TYR A 93 3.11 2.84 0.34
N HIS A 94 3.14 3.44 -0.85
CA HIS A 94 2.18 3.28 -1.93
C HIS A 94 2.93 2.99 -3.25
N PRO A 95 3.53 1.80 -3.39
CA PRO A 95 4.44 1.50 -4.50
C PRO A 95 3.74 1.51 -5.86
N CYS A 96 2.49 1.06 -5.95
CA CYS A 96 1.73 1.09 -7.19
C CYS A 96 1.52 2.52 -7.72
N GLN A 97 1.22 3.49 -6.83
CA GLN A 97 1.12 4.90 -7.22
C GLN A 97 2.48 5.43 -7.68
N ALA A 98 3.54 5.18 -6.92
CA ALA A 98 4.87 5.66 -7.26
C ALA A 98 5.36 5.11 -8.62
N MET A 99 5.08 3.85 -8.95
CA MET A 99 5.39 3.29 -10.27
C MET A 99 4.59 3.99 -11.40
N ALA A 100 3.32 4.31 -11.16
CA ALA A 100 2.51 5.05 -12.12
C ALA A 100 3.03 6.49 -12.32
N ASP A 101 3.48 7.15 -11.25
CA ASP A 101 4.09 8.49 -11.31
C ASP A 101 5.38 8.45 -12.13
N ILE A 102 6.26 7.47 -11.90
CA ILE A 102 7.51 7.31 -12.67
C ILE A 102 7.25 6.98 -14.13
N LEU A 103 6.26 6.14 -14.44
CA LEU A 103 5.87 5.88 -15.82
C LEU A 103 5.44 7.19 -16.50
N THR A 104 4.64 8.01 -15.81
CA THR A 104 4.21 9.31 -16.32
C THR A 104 5.40 10.24 -16.58
N VAL A 105 6.39 10.29 -15.68
CA VAL A 105 7.61 11.07 -15.92
C VAL A 105 8.33 10.58 -17.18
N LYS A 106 8.50 9.27 -17.34
CA LYS A 106 9.15 8.70 -18.53
C LYS A 106 8.42 9.06 -19.82
N GLU A 107 7.09 8.99 -19.82
CA GLU A 107 6.25 9.31 -20.98
C GLU A 107 6.28 10.81 -21.33
N LYS A 108 6.33 11.69 -20.33
CA LYS A 108 6.26 13.15 -20.54
C LYS A 108 7.62 13.81 -20.76
N PHE A 109 8.68 13.28 -20.17
CA PHE A 109 10.03 13.84 -20.23
C PHE A 109 11.00 13.00 -21.06
N GLY A 110 10.57 11.84 -21.59
CA GLY A 110 11.39 10.96 -22.43
C GLY A 110 12.46 10.16 -21.66
N GLY A 111 12.54 10.34 -20.35
CA GLY A 111 13.54 9.71 -19.47
C GLY A 111 13.57 10.39 -18.10
N PHE A 112 14.59 10.05 -17.31
CA PHE A 112 14.76 10.55 -15.93
C PHE A 112 15.99 11.46 -15.77
N SER A 113 16.97 11.33 -16.67
CA SER A 113 18.21 12.10 -16.61
C SER A 113 17.94 13.59 -16.76
N GLY A 114 18.43 14.38 -15.80
CA GLY A 114 18.24 15.85 -15.80
C GLY A 114 16.83 16.32 -15.42
N VAL A 115 15.93 15.42 -15.03
CA VAL A 115 14.60 15.78 -14.54
C VAL A 115 14.70 16.24 -13.09
N LYS A 116 14.17 17.44 -12.80
CA LYS A 116 13.97 17.94 -11.44
C LYS A 116 12.59 17.55 -10.93
N PHE A 117 12.54 16.73 -9.91
CA PHE A 117 11.32 16.27 -9.26
C PHE A 117 11.08 17.04 -7.96
N VAL A 118 9.98 17.81 -7.89
CA VAL A 118 9.63 18.59 -6.69
C VAL A 118 8.39 18.01 -6.03
N MET A 119 8.57 17.38 -4.86
CA MET A 119 7.47 17.00 -3.99
C MET A 119 7.09 18.19 -3.13
N SER A 120 5.95 18.82 -3.41
CA SER A 120 5.45 19.96 -2.64
C SER A 120 4.34 19.52 -1.70
N TRP A 121 4.47 19.90 -0.43
CA TRP A 121 3.35 19.88 0.49
C TRP A 121 2.26 20.85 0.03
N ALA A 122 1.01 20.49 0.27
CA ALA A 122 -0.14 21.36 0.07
C ALA A 122 -1.09 21.22 1.25
N TYR A 123 -1.77 22.32 1.60
CA TYR A 123 -2.73 22.33 2.68
C TYR A 123 -3.88 21.35 2.43
N SER A 124 -4.31 20.68 3.49
CA SER A 124 -5.54 19.92 3.51
C SER A 124 -6.27 20.16 4.83
N PRO A 125 -7.62 20.23 4.82
CA PRO A 125 -8.39 20.45 6.05
C PRO A 125 -8.33 19.28 7.04
N SER A 126 -7.77 18.13 6.66
CA SER A 126 -7.64 16.96 7.51
C SER A 126 -6.17 16.55 7.66
N VAL A 127 -5.78 16.27 8.91
CA VAL A 127 -4.49 15.70 9.28
C VAL A 127 -4.44 14.18 9.09
N HIS A 128 -5.60 13.54 8.85
CA HIS A 128 -5.72 12.09 8.66
C HIS A 128 -5.29 11.68 7.25
N LYS A 129 -3.99 11.79 6.97
CA LYS A 129 -3.37 11.35 5.73
C LYS A 129 -2.11 10.56 6.03
N PRO A 130 -1.93 9.38 5.43
CA PRO A 130 -0.66 8.67 5.53
C PRO A 130 0.44 9.44 4.81
N LEU A 131 1.69 9.25 5.25
CA LEU A 131 2.87 9.77 4.56
C LEU A 131 3.28 8.90 3.36
N SER A 132 2.48 7.88 3.05
CA SER A 132 2.76 6.81 2.09
C SER A 132 3.08 7.31 0.68
N VAL A 133 2.26 8.21 0.15
CA VAL A 133 2.39 8.78 -1.20
C VAL A 133 3.65 9.63 -1.34
N PRO A 134 3.85 10.72 -0.57
CA PRO A 134 5.04 11.57 -0.73
C PRO A 134 6.33 10.78 -0.48
N GLN A 135 6.34 9.88 0.51
CA GLN A 135 7.50 9.01 0.78
C GLN A 135 7.82 8.11 -0.41
N SER A 136 6.82 7.42 -0.99
CA SER A 136 7.04 6.49 -2.11
C SER A 136 7.44 7.21 -3.39
N ALA A 137 6.86 8.37 -3.65
CA ALA A 137 7.20 9.18 -4.81
C ALA A 137 8.65 9.70 -4.72
N ILE A 138 9.10 10.16 -3.55
CA ILE A 138 10.51 10.57 -3.32
C ILE A 138 11.45 9.39 -3.50
N ILE A 139 11.14 8.22 -2.92
CA ILE A 139 11.95 7.00 -3.07
C ILE A 139 12.06 6.62 -4.54
N ALA A 140 10.94 6.53 -5.25
CA ALA A 140 10.95 6.17 -6.66
C ALA A 140 11.70 7.20 -7.51
N ALA A 141 11.53 8.49 -7.23
CA ALA A 141 12.19 9.53 -7.99
C ALA A 141 13.72 9.53 -7.78
N THR A 142 14.17 9.35 -6.54
CA THR A 142 15.60 9.22 -6.21
C THR A 142 16.21 7.95 -6.82
N MET A 143 15.51 6.81 -6.78
CA MET A 143 15.95 5.56 -7.40
C MET A 143 16.13 5.69 -8.93
N MET A 144 15.35 6.55 -9.59
CA MET A 144 15.47 6.81 -11.03
C MET A 144 16.56 7.85 -11.38
N GLY A 145 17.26 8.40 -10.39
CA GLY A 145 18.36 9.36 -10.60
C GLY A 145 17.92 10.79 -10.91
N MET A 146 16.70 11.18 -10.53
CA MET A 146 16.21 12.55 -10.66
C MET A 146 16.80 13.49 -9.59
N ASP A 147 16.81 14.79 -9.85
CA ASP A 147 17.12 15.83 -8.87
C ASP A 147 15.88 16.09 -8.00
N VAL A 148 15.86 15.53 -6.78
CA VAL A 148 14.68 15.53 -5.91
C VAL A 148 14.73 16.68 -4.89
N THR A 149 13.66 17.47 -4.85
CA THR A 149 13.42 18.50 -3.82
C THR A 149 12.12 18.19 -3.06
N LEU A 150 12.16 18.21 -1.73
CA LEU A 150 10.97 18.19 -0.88
C LEU A 150 10.72 19.60 -0.32
N ALA A 151 9.61 20.21 -0.72
CA ALA A 151 9.20 21.54 -0.27
C ALA A 151 8.02 21.44 0.71
N TYR A 152 8.19 21.91 1.94
CA TYR A 152 7.19 21.81 3.00
C TYR A 152 7.31 22.98 3.99
N PRO A 153 6.20 23.38 4.64
CA PRO A 153 6.25 24.39 5.71
C PRO A 153 7.04 23.85 6.91
N LYS A 154 7.61 24.75 7.73
CA LYS A 154 8.17 24.36 9.02
C LYS A 154 7.03 23.83 9.92
N GLY A 155 7.20 22.64 10.46
CA GLY A 155 6.21 21.97 11.30
C GLY A 155 6.72 20.63 11.78
#